data_AF-A0A1B0AI18-F1
#
_entry.id   AF-A0A1B0AI18-F1
#
_cell.length_a   1.000
_cell.length_b   1.000
_cell.length_c   1.000
_cell.angle_alpha   90.00
_cell.angle_beta   90.00
_cell.angle_gamma   90.00
#
_symmetry.space_group_name_H-M   'P 1'
#
loop_
_entity.id
_entity.type
_entity.pdbx_description
1 polymer ?
#
loop_
_entity_poly.entity_id
_entity_poly.type
_entity_poly.pdbx_seq_one_letter_code
_entity_poly.pdbx_strand_id
1 'polypeptide(L)'
;MSSLGGSKDETPERKTVATTSGSNRAEENYDDEPDETVSERLWGLTEMFPEPLRDFTGALVCLTAKGVKGLYKFSCNASWIFFTSSVILFAPVIFETERAQMEEMQKTQQKQVLLGPGSAMAAVAGPTPELPQVR
;
A
#
# COMPACT_ATOMS: atom_id res chain seq x y z
N MET A 1 23.47 -52.89 51.18
CA MET A 1 22.29 -53.77 50.99
C MET A 1 21.20 -53.19 51.86
N SER A 2 20.07 -52.64 51.41
CA SER A 2 19.38 -52.71 50.14
C SER A 2 18.47 -51.48 50.05
N SER A 3 18.57 -50.71 48.97
CA SER A 3 17.67 -49.58 48.70
C SER A 3 16.41 -50.15 48.04
N LEU A 4 15.31 -50.23 48.79
CA LEU A 4 13.99 -50.64 48.30
C LEU A 4 13.13 -49.38 48.09
N GLY A 5 13.53 -48.58 47.10
CA GLY A 5 12.70 -47.53 46.52
C GLY A 5 12.10 -48.04 45.22
N GLY A 6 10.84 -48.46 45.26
CA GLY A 6 10.10 -48.88 44.07
C GLY A 6 8.67 -48.41 44.20
N SER A 7 8.45 -47.13 43.92
CA SER A 7 7.12 -46.54 43.72
C SER A 7 6.42 -47.35 42.62
N LYS A 8 5.30 -47.99 42.96
CA LYS A 8 4.39 -48.60 41.97
C LYS A 8 3.60 -47.46 41.33
N ASP A 9 4.12 -46.90 40.24
CA ASP A 9 3.32 -46.09 39.34
C ASP A 9 2.45 -47.03 38.49
N GLU A 10 1.26 -47.37 39.00
CA GLU A 10 0.22 -48.03 38.20
C GLU A 10 -0.35 -47.01 37.20
N THR A 11 0.28 -46.94 36.03
CA THR A 11 -0.31 -46.28 34.86
C THR A 11 -1.46 -47.17 34.37
N PRO A 12 -2.70 -46.69 34.23
CA PRO A 12 -3.74 -47.50 33.64
C PRO A 12 -3.40 -47.71 32.17
N GLU A 13 -3.06 -48.94 31.80
CA GLU A 13 -2.95 -49.35 30.41
C GLU A 13 -4.25 -48.98 29.68
N ARG A 14 -4.11 -48.24 28.58
CA ARG A 14 -5.18 -47.99 27.63
C ARG A 14 -5.55 -49.32 27.00
N LYS A 15 -6.48 -50.04 27.63
CA LYS A 15 -7.14 -51.20 27.05
C LYS A 15 -7.89 -50.71 25.81
N THR A 16 -7.33 -50.96 24.64
CA THR A 16 -8.04 -50.86 23.37
C THR A 16 -9.24 -51.79 23.48
N VAL A 17 -10.40 -51.19 23.72
CA VAL A 17 -11.67 -51.91 23.73
C VAL A 17 -11.96 -52.28 22.28
N ALA A 18 -11.51 -53.47 21.89
CA ALA A 18 -12.05 -54.18 20.75
C ALA A 18 -13.52 -54.49 21.07
N THR A 19 -14.41 -53.55 20.73
CA THR A 19 -15.85 -53.77 20.69
C THR A 19 -16.16 -54.59 19.45
N THR A 20 -16.24 -55.92 19.61
CA THR A 20 -16.88 -56.79 18.63
C THR A 20 -18.12 -57.43 19.26
N SER A 21 -19.26 -56.72 19.15
CA SER A 21 -20.59 -57.32 19.24
C SER A 21 -21.61 -56.40 18.58
N GLY A 22 -22.21 -56.88 17.49
CA GLY A 22 -23.33 -56.23 16.79
C GLY A 22 -23.00 -55.82 15.36
N SER A 23 -23.36 -56.68 14.40
CA SER A 23 -23.19 -56.51 12.96
C SER A 23 -23.88 -55.26 12.39
N ASN A 24 -23.18 -54.62 11.43
CA ASN A 24 -23.47 -53.40 10.66
C ASN A 24 -23.01 -52.06 11.26
N ARG A 25 -21.71 -51.91 11.46
CA ARG A 25 -21.05 -50.62 11.26
C ARG A 25 -20.20 -50.76 10.01
N ALA A 26 -20.68 -50.20 8.90
CA ALA A 26 -19.78 -49.90 7.79
C ALA A 26 -18.63 -49.09 8.38
N GLU A 27 -17.40 -49.61 8.30
CA GLU A 27 -16.23 -48.75 8.40
C GLU A 27 -16.28 -47.86 7.16
N GLU A 28 -17.03 -46.76 7.26
CA GLU A 28 -16.97 -45.70 6.27
C GLU A 28 -15.53 -45.18 6.30
N ASN A 29 -14.81 -45.50 5.25
CA ASN A 29 -13.45 -45.03 5.02
C ASN A 29 -13.55 -43.52 4.75
N TYR A 30 -13.40 -42.71 5.81
CA TYR A 30 -13.34 -41.24 5.74
C TYR A 30 -12.11 -40.70 4.99
N ASP A 31 -11.33 -41.56 4.34
CA ASP A 31 -10.16 -41.21 3.53
C ASP A 31 -10.56 -40.82 2.08
N ASP A 32 -11.79 -41.17 1.66
CA ASP A 32 -12.37 -40.80 0.36
C ASP A 32 -13.25 -39.52 0.41
N GLU A 33 -13.38 -38.89 1.58
CA GLU A 33 -14.16 -37.65 1.72
C GLU A 33 -13.32 -36.45 1.24
N PRO A 34 -13.85 -35.59 0.34
CA PRO A 34 -13.09 -34.46 -0.18
C PRO A 34 -12.70 -33.50 0.95
N ASP A 35 -11.47 -32.97 0.88
CA ASP A 35 -10.98 -31.97 1.84
C ASP A 35 -11.98 -30.82 1.98
N GLU A 36 -12.45 -30.58 3.20
CA GLU A 36 -13.33 -29.46 3.52
C GLU A 36 -12.74 -28.13 3.05
N THR A 37 -13.57 -27.34 2.37
CA THR A 37 -13.20 -26.00 1.92
C THR A 37 -13.14 -25.03 3.11
N VAL A 38 -12.27 -24.01 3.00
CA VAL A 38 -12.24 -22.91 3.98
C VAL A 38 -13.60 -22.21 4.12
N SER A 39 -14.42 -22.20 3.08
CA SER A 39 -15.80 -21.69 3.12
C SER A 39 -16.72 -22.55 3.98
N GLU A 40 -16.64 -23.88 3.91
CA GLU A 40 -17.44 -24.79 4.74
C GLU A 40 -17.07 -24.67 6.21
N ARG A 41 -15.76 -24.56 6.49
CA ARG A 41 -15.27 -24.34 7.86
C ARG A 41 -15.74 -23.00 8.44
N LEU A 42 -15.65 -21.92 7.65
CA LEU A 42 -16.15 -20.61 8.05
C LEU A 42 -17.67 -20.61 8.24
N TRP A 43 -18.38 -21.35 7.38
CA TRP A 43 -19.82 -21.51 7.48
C TRP A 43 -20.22 -22.29 8.74
N GLY A 44 -19.62 -23.44 9.00
CA GLY A 44 -19.85 -24.23 10.21
C GLY A 44 -19.47 -23.46 11.48
N LEU A 45 -18.39 -22.67 11.45
CA LEU A 45 -18.04 -21.80 12.58
C LEU A 45 -19.09 -20.70 12.81
N THR A 46 -19.72 -20.19 11.74
CA THR A 46 -20.81 -19.22 11.87
C THR A 46 -22.06 -19.82 12.52
N GLU A 47 -22.26 -21.13 12.45
CA GLU A 47 -23.38 -21.82 13.12
C GLU A 47 -23.27 -21.85 14.65
N MET A 48 -22.07 -21.64 15.21
CA MET A 48 -21.89 -21.54 16.67
C MET A 48 -22.25 -20.16 17.24
N PHE A 49 -22.50 -19.15 16.39
CA PHE A 49 -22.79 -17.77 16.83
C PHE A 49 -24.28 -17.40 16.71
N PRO A 50 -24.81 -16.59 17.64
CA PRO A 50 -26.21 -16.14 17.60
C PRO A 50 -26.49 -15.22 16.41
N GLU A 51 -27.71 -15.29 15.88
CA GLU A 51 -28.17 -14.55 14.68
C GLU A 51 -27.83 -13.05 14.69
N PRO A 52 -28.00 -12.28 15.79
CA PRO A 52 -27.71 -10.85 15.79
C PRO A 52 -26.24 -10.51 15.49
N LEU A 53 -25.29 -11.38 15.86
CA LEU A 53 -23.87 -11.17 15.57
C LEU A 53 -23.54 -11.43 14.09
N ARG A 54 -24.21 -12.41 13.48
CA ARG A 54 -24.06 -12.72 12.04
C ARG A 54 -24.64 -11.59 11.20
N ASP A 55 -25.81 -11.09 11.57
CA ASP A 55 -26.47 -9.97 10.88
C ASP A 55 -25.67 -8.68 11.02
N PHE A 56 -25.14 -8.39 12.21
CA PHE A 56 -24.28 -7.23 12.43
C PHE A 56 -23.00 -7.30 11.59
N THR A 57 -22.33 -8.46 11.58
CA THR A 57 -21.10 -8.65 10.78
C THR A 57 -21.42 -8.54 9.29
N GLY A 58 -22.52 -9.14 8.83
CA GLY A 58 -22.99 -9.01 7.45
C GLY A 58 -23.30 -7.55 7.08
N ALA A 59 -23.96 -6.81 7.98
CA ALA A 59 -24.26 -5.39 7.80
C ALA A 59 -22.98 -4.54 7.77
N LEU A 60 -22.00 -4.83 8.63
CA LEU A 60 -20.72 -4.13 8.66
C LEU A 60 -19.91 -4.39 7.38
N VAL A 61 -19.88 -5.64 6.91
CA VAL A 61 -19.24 -6.00 5.64
C VAL A 61 -19.95 -5.32 4.46
N CYS A 62 -21.28 -5.31 4.45
CA CYS A 62 -22.07 -4.61 3.42
C CYS A 62 -21.84 -3.11 3.44
N LEU A 63 -21.81 -2.49 4.63
CA LEU A 63 -21.53 -1.08 4.82
C LEU A 63 -20.13 -0.73 4.33
N THR A 64 -19.14 -1.55 4.69
CA THR A 64 -17.74 -1.38 4.26
C THR A 64 -17.62 -1.50 2.76
N ALA A 65 -18.21 -2.53 2.14
CA ALA A 65 -18.19 -2.72 0.70
C ALA A 65 -18.88 -1.57 -0.04
N LYS A 66 -20.04 -1.11 0.45
CA LYS A 66 -20.72 0.09 -0.08
C LYS A 66 -19.89 1.36 0.12
N GLY A 67 -19.27 1.51 1.28
CA GLY A 67 -18.40 2.64 1.63
C GLY A 67 -17.19 2.73 0.72
N VAL A 68 -16.46 1.62 0.52
CA VAL A 68 -15.31 1.56 -0.40
C VAL A 68 -15.75 1.87 -1.83
N LYS A 69 -16.85 1.28 -2.31
CA LYS A 69 -17.36 1.54 -3.66
C LYS A 69 -17.80 3.00 -3.84
N GLY A 70 -18.46 3.56 -2.83
CA GLY A 70 -18.89 4.96 -2.80
C GLY A 70 -17.70 5.92 -2.76
N LEU A 71 -16.74 5.68 -1.86
CA LEU A 71 -15.53 6.48 -1.72
C LEU A 71 -14.67 6.44 -2.98
N TYR A 72 -14.54 5.27 -3.61
CA TYR A 72 -13.84 5.15 -4.90
C TYR A 72 -14.51 6.01 -5.98
N LYS A 73 -15.84 5.89 -6.14
CA LYS A 73 -16.59 6.70 -7.11
C LYS A 73 -16.53 8.19 -6.79
N PHE A 74 -16.65 8.55 -5.52
CA PHE A 74 -16.52 9.92 -5.05
C PHE A 74 -15.12 10.46 -5.35
N SER A 75 -14.06 9.71 -5.05
CA SER A 75 -12.68 10.10 -5.30
C SER A 75 -12.39 10.30 -6.79
N CYS A 76 -12.86 9.40 -7.66
CA CYS A 76 -12.74 9.57 -9.11
C CYS A 76 -13.46 10.84 -9.60
N ASN A 77 -14.69 11.08 -9.13
CA ASN A 77 -15.46 12.26 -9.54
C ASN A 77 -14.87 13.55 -8.97
N ALA A 78 -14.48 13.55 -7.70
CA ALA A 78 -13.89 14.69 -7.02
C ALA A 78 -12.53 15.04 -7.62
N SER A 79 -11.68 14.06 -7.91
CA SER A 79 -10.38 14.30 -8.55
C SER A 79 -10.55 14.85 -9.97
N TRP A 80 -11.52 14.35 -10.73
CA TRP A 80 -11.87 14.91 -12.04
C TRP A 80 -12.28 16.39 -11.94
N ILE A 81 -13.22 16.72 -11.05
CA ILE A 81 -13.69 18.09 -10.86
C ILE A 81 -12.55 18.98 -10.36
N PHE A 82 -11.78 18.53 -9.37
CA PHE A 82 -10.67 19.29 -8.80
C PHE A 82 -9.60 19.58 -9.85
N PHE A 83 -9.20 18.56 -10.62
CA PHE A 83 -8.16 18.73 -11.63
C PHE A 83 -8.63 19.61 -12.79
N THR A 84 -9.83 19.37 -13.33
CA THR A 84 -10.38 20.18 -14.41
C THR A 84 -10.62 21.63 -13.98
N SER A 85 -11.14 21.86 -12.77
CA SER A 85 -11.31 23.19 -12.21
C SER A 85 -9.96 23.88 -11.96
N SER A 86 -8.97 23.14 -11.46
CA SER A 86 -7.62 23.65 -11.23
C SER A 86 -7.00 24.15 -12.53
N VAL A 87 -7.06 23.35 -13.61
CA VAL A 87 -6.53 23.74 -14.92
C VAL A 87 -7.17 25.02 -15.45
N ILE A 88 -8.49 25.18 -15.35
CA ILE A 88 -9.19 26.38 -15.84
C ILE A 88 -8.75 27.64 -15.07
N LEU A 89 -8.54 27.52 -13.76
CA LEU A 89 -8.12 28.64 -12.91
C LEU A 89 -6.65 29.00 -13.08
N PHE A 90 -5.78 28.00 -13.20
CA PHE A 90 -4.34 28.24 -13.34
C PHE A 90 -3.92 28.59 -14.76
N ALA A 91 -4.66 28.22 -15.79
CA ALA A 91 -4.29 28.53 -17.18
C ALA A 91 -4.03 30.04 -17.42
N PRO A 92 -4.93 30.97 -17.02
CA PRO A 92 -4.66 32.41 -17.17
C PRO A 92 -3.45 32.88 -16.36
N VAL A 93 -3.31 32.41 -15.13
CA VAL A 93 -2.20 32.77 -14.23
C VAL A 93 -0.87 32.32 -14.83
N ILE A 94 -0.80 31.11 -15.38
CA ILE A 94 0.39 30.59 -16.03
C ILE A 94 0.75 31.46 -17.24
N PHE A 95 -0.22 31.82 -18.10
CA PHE A 95 0.05 32.70 -19.24
C PHE A 95 0.61 34.07 -18.83
N GLU A 96 0.11 34.66 -17.75
CA GLU A 96 0.65 35.92 -17.23
C GLU A 96 2.09 35.74 -16.73
N THR A 97 2.37 34.66 -15.98
CA THR A 97 3.72 34.38 -15.48
C THR A 97 4.73 34.04 -16.58
N GLU A 98 4.31 33.32 -17.63
CA GLU A 98 5.16 32.99 -18.76
C GLU A 98 5.48 34.22 -19.60
N ARG A 99 4.53 35.16 -19.77
CA ARG A 99 4.79 36.42 -20.46
C ARG A 99 5.83 37.26 -19.72
N ALA A 100 5.72 37.35 -18.40
CA ALA A 100 6.69 38.05 -17.56
C ALA A 100 8.08 37.41 -17.65
N GLN A 101 8.15 36.08 -17.59
CA GLN A 101 9.40 35.31 -17.78
C GLN A 101 10.02 35.51 -19.17
N MET A 102 9.21 35.53 -20.24
CA MET A 102 9.72 35.66 -21.60
C MET A 102 10.34 37.05 -21.85
N GLU A 103 9.74 38.10 -21.27
CA GLU A 103 10.27 39.46 -21.36
C GLU A 103 11.62 39.61 -20.64
N GLU A 104 11.78 38.98 -19.47
CA GLU A 104 13.05 38.98 -18.73
C GLU A 104 14.14 38.14 -19.41
N MET A 105 13.76 36.99 -19.98
CA MET A 105 14.68 36.13 -20.71
C MET A 105 15.18 36.80 -22.00
N GLN A 106 14.30 37.48 -22.74
CA GLN A 106 14.69 38.25 -23.93
C GLN A 106 15.58 39.43 -23.58
N LYS A 107 15.32 40.17 -22.49
CA LYS A 107 16.21 41.23 -22.01
C LYS A 107 17.60 40.68 -21.64
N THR A 108 17.66 39.49 -21.06
CA THR A 108 18.92 38.84 -20.69
C THR A 108 19.68 38.36 -21.92
N GLN A 109 18.99 37.79 -22.90
CA GLN A 109 19.55 37.38 -24.21
C GLN A 109 20.06 38.59 -25.00
N GLN A 110 19.29 39.67 -25.06
CA GLN A 110 19.71 40.92 -25.71
C GLN A 110 20.95 41.50 -25.02
N LYS A 111 21.01 41.49 -23.68
CA LYS A 111 22.21 41.90 -22.95
C LYS A 111 23.40 40.98 -23.27
N GLN A 112 23.23 39.66 -23.33
CA GLN A 112 24.32 38.73 -23.69
C GLN A 112 24.79 38.84 -25.15
N VAL A 113 23.89 39.09 -26.10
CA VAL A 113 24.24 39.26 -27.52
C VAL A 113 24.87 40.63 -27.78
N LEU A 114 24.37 41.69 -27.14
CA LEU A 114 24.89 43.06 -27.31
C LEU A 114 26.24 43.27 -26.59
N LEU A 115 26.46 42.56 -25.48
CA LEU A 115 27.73 42.59 -24.74
C LEU A 115 28.71 41.51 -25.23
N GLY A 116 28.21 40.51 -25.97
CA GLY A 116 28.97 39.35 -26.41
C GLY A 116 29.56 38.54 -25.25
N PRO A 117 30.07 37.32 -25.49
CA PRO A 117 30.82 36.56 -24.49
C PRO A 117 32.06 37.28 -23.94
N GLY A 118 32.46 38.41 -24.53
CA GLY A 118 33.67 39.17 -24.18
C GLY A 118 33.48 40.32 -23.18
N SER A 119 32.29 40.90 -23.00
CA SER A 119 32.15 42.10 -22.16
C SER A 119 32.10 41.81 -20.65
N ALA A 120 31.61 40.63 -20.23
CA ALA A 120 31.77 40.19 -18.84
C ALA A 120 33.26 39.91 -18.51
N MET A 121 34.04 39.49 -19.51
CA MET A 121 35.49 39.31 -19.38
C MET A 121 36.27 40.64 -19.50
N ALA A 122 35.74 41.65 -20.22
CA ALA A 122 36.34 42.98 -20.30
C ALA A 122 36.12 43.82 -19.02
N ALA A 123 35.07 43.54 -18.24
CA ALA A 123 34.88 44.17 -16.93
C ALA A 123 35.80 43.60 -15.84
N VAL A 124 36.34 42.38 -16.02
CA VAL A 124 37.39 41.80 -15.15
C VAL A 124 38.80 42.05 -15.68
N ALA A 125 38.96 42.31 -16.98
CA ALA A 125 40.22 42.73 -17.61
C ALA A 125 40.27 44.26 -17.77
N GLY A 126 40.40 44.96 -16.64
CA GLY A 126 40.84 46.37 -16.62
C GLY A 126 42.21 46.56 -17.30
N PRO A 127 42.62 47.81 -17.54
CA PRO A 127 43.72 48.17 -18.42
C PRO A 127 45.00 47.43 -18.06
N THR A 128 45.65 46.86 -19.07
CA THR A 128 46.96 46.22 -18.97
C THR A 128 47.94 47.10 -18.19
N PRO A 129 48.44 46.68 -17.00
CA PRO A 129 49.54 47.37 -16.38
C PRO A 129 50.80 47.09 -17.21
N GLU A 130 51.45 48.16 -17.62
CA GLU A 130 52.70 48.14 -18.37
C GLU A 130 53.78 47.34 -17.64
N LEU A 131 54.59 46.64 -18.45
CA LEU A 131 55.76 45.87 -18.03
C LEU A 131 56.85 46.78 -17.44
N PRO A 132 57.50 46.37 -16.33
CA PRO A 132 58.90 46.72 -16.09
C PRO A 132 59.80 45.69 -16.78
N GLN A 133 60.57 46.13 -17.77
CA GLN A 133 61.70 45.35 -18.29
C GLN A 133 62.76 45.21 -17.20
N VAL A 134 63.11 43.97 -16.85
CA VAL A 134 64.32 43.67 -16.08
C VAL A 134 65.19 42.72 -16.90
N ARG A 135 66.42 43.20 -17.12
CA ARG A 135 67.56 42.56 -17.78
C ARG A 135 67.98 41.28 -17.07
#